data_AF-A0A5B7VA04-F1
#
_entry.id   AF-A0A5B7VA04-F1
#
_cell.length_a   1.000
_cell.length_b   1.000
_cell.length_c   1.000
_cell.angle_alpha   90.00
_cell.angle_beta   90.00
_cell.angle_gamma   90.00
#
_symmetry.space_group_name_H-M   'P 1'
#
loop_
_entity.id
_entity.type
_entity.pdbx_description
1 polymer ?
#
loop_
_entity_poly.entity_id
_entity_poly.type
_entity_poly.pdbx_seq_one_letter_code
_entity_poly.pdbx_strand_id
1 'polypeptide(L)'
;MQYYGIATKLGLDKKDFQGPADKGRVPGVLPLAQDKKVMVLGGGGVGESAKATARTAIVDLDGPRPAFRPGPRLPEKSRYPNSVILPDGTLFTTGGSRGYPGRSRGGSDILRAQIYHPATKTFTRAAAPAVGRNYHTEALLLPDGRVAAFGSDPLGPDWTA
;
A
#
# COMPACT_ATOMS: atom_id res chain seq x y z
N MET A 1 -21.32 -2.35 2.39
CA MET A 1 -20.50 -3.19 1.49
C MET A 1 -19.08 -3.27 2.05
N GLN A 2 -18.65 -4.45 2.49
CA GLN A 2 -17.31 -4.69 3.04
C GLN A 2 -16.30 -4.86 1.89
N TYR A 3 -15.15 -4.20 2.01
CA TYR A 3 -13.99 -4.35 1.13
C TYR A 3 -12.81 -4.77 2.02
N TYR A 4 -12.09 -5.80 1.64
CA TYR A 4 -10.86 -6.21 2.33
C TYR A 4 -9.68 -5.55 1.63
N GLY A 5 -9.01 -4.63 2.33
CA GLY A 5 -7.83 -3.91 1.84
C GLY A 5 -6.58 -4.28 2.63
N ILE A 6 -5.41 -3.92 2.10
CA ILE A 6 -4.13 -4.08 2.80
C ILE A 6 -3.95 -2.86 3.72
N ALA A 7 -3.56 -3.11 4.98
CA ALA A 7 -3.33 -2.07 5.98
C ALA A 7 -1.83 -1.83 6.16
N THR A 8 -1.38 -0.58 6.02
CA THR A 8 0.03 -0.17 6.17
C THR A 8 0.15 1.03 7.12
N LYS A 9 1.17 1.05 7.98
CA LYS A 9 1.41 2.14 8.95
C LYS A 9 2.07 3.36 8.27
N LEU A 10 1.80 4.59 8.71
CA LEU A 10 2.32 5.84 8.11
C LEU A 10 2.81 6.87 9.15
N GLY A 11 3.78 7.75 8.79
CA GLY A 11 3.99 9.08 9.40
C GLY A 11 5.44 9.59 9.55
N LEU A 12 5.72 10.86 9.20
CA LEU A 12 6.87 11.69 9.64
C LEU A 12 6.59 13.19 9.35
N ASP A 13 6.98 14.12 10.25
CA ASP A 13 7.04 15.59 10.08
C ASP A 13 8.47 16.12 10.34
N LYS A 14 8.92 17.13 9.59
CA LYS A 14 10.26 17.75 9.70
C LYS A 14 10.52 18.48 11.03
N LYS A 15 9.47 18.89 11.75
CA LYS A 15 9.61 19.61 13.02
C LYS A 15 10.14 18.74 14.18
N ASP A 16 10.19 17.42 14.01
CA ASP A 16 10.56 16.48 15.06
C ASP A 16 12.09 16.23 15.15
N PHE A 17 12.90 16.93 14.33
CA PHE A 17 14.37 16.88 14.35
C PHE A 17 15.04 18.00 15.16
N GLN A 18 14.29 18.93 15.75
CA GLN A 18 14.84 20.03 16.56
C GLN A 18 14.31 19.96 18.01
N GLY A 19 14.97 19.14 18.83
CA GLY A 19 14.79 19.11 20.28
C GLY A 19 16.15 19.01 21.00
N PRO A 20 16.28 19.51 22.24
CA PRO A 20 17.57 19.76 22.88
C PRO A 20 18.34 18.45 23.10
N ALA A 21 19.65 18.49 22.85
CA ALA A 21 20.56 17.39 23.10
C ALA A 21 20.56 17.02 24.59
N ASP A 22 19.94 15.90 24.96
CA ASP A 22 20.17 15.30 26.28
C ASP A 22 20.14 13.76 26.24
N LYS A 23 21.35 13.21 26.36
CA LYS A 23 21.78 12.01 27.10
C LYS A 23 20.90 10.75 27.03
N GLY A 24 21.41 9.76 26.28
CA GLY A 24 21.44 8.38 26.78
C GLY A 24 20.37 7.39 26.30
N ARG A 25 19.83 7.52 25.10
CA ARG A 25 19.05 6.42 24.46
C ARG A 25 19.68 5.98 23.15
N VAL A 26 20.05 4.69 23.10
CA VAL A 26 20.38 3.93 21.89
C VAL A 26 19.37 4.22 20.75
N PRO A 27 19.81 4.64 19.55
CA PRO A 27 18.88 4.97 18.47
C PRO A 27 18.49 3.68 17.75
N GLY A 28 17.29 3.18 18.04
CA GLY A 28 16.80 1.95 17.42
C GLY A 28 15.29 1.82 17.48
N VAL A 29 14.54 2.91 17.27
CA VAL A 29 13.08 2.82 17.14
C VAL A 29 12.61 3.72 16.00
N LEU A 30 11.91 3.07 15.06
CA LEU A 30 11.39 3.59 13.80
C LEU A 30 10.50 4.84 14.00
N PRO A 31 10.90 6.02 13.51
CA PRO A 31 10.07 7.23 13.62
C PRO A 31 8.70 7.07 12.95
N LEU A 32 8.58 6.21 11.93
CA LEU A 32 7.32 5.97 11.25
C LEU A 32 6.21 5.34 12.09
N ALA A 33 6.61 4.70 13.18
CA ALA A 33 5.69 4.04 14.08
C ALA A 33 5.04 5.01 15.09
N GLN A 34 5.63 6.19 15.30
CA GLN A 34 5.30 7.10 16.40
C GLN A 34 4.01 7.89 16.15
N ASP A 35 3.70 8.19 14.89
CA ASP A 35 2.45 8.85 14.48
C ASP A 35 1.20 7.96 14.63
N LYS A 36 1.40 6.66 14.84
CA LYS A 36 0.35 5.63 14.98
C LYS A 36 -0.79 5.73 13.96
N LYS A 37 -0.49 6.14 12.73
CA LYS A 37 -1.45 6.17 11.63
C LYS A 37 -1.40 4.88 10.84
N VAL A 38 -2.57 4.42 10.41
CA VAL A 38 -2.72 3.23 9.54
C VAL A 38 -3.56 3.61 8.34
N MET A 39 -3.11 3.24 7.14
CA MET A 39 -3.82 3.40 5.88
C MET A 39 -4.26 2.05 5.35
N VAL A 40 -5.54 1.93 5.03
CA VAL A 40 -6.08 0.87 4.19
C VAL A 40 -6.17 1.40 2.77
N LEU A 41 -5.73 0.63 1.77
CA LEU A 41 -5.78 1.04 0.38
C LEU A 41 -6.25 -0.09 -0.55
N GLY A 42 -7.08 0.28 -1.52
CA GLY A 42 -7.61 -0.65 -2.50
C GLY A 42 -8.50 -1.72 -1.87
N GLY A 43 -8.43 -2.92 -2.45
CA GLY A 43 -9.25 -4.06 -2.09
C GLY A 43 -10.38 -4.31 -3.08
N GLY A 44 -11.16 -5.34 -2.80
CA GLY A 44 -12.31 -5.67 -3.64
C GLY A 44 -13.45 -6.31 -2.88
N GLY A 45 -14.54 -6.58 -3.60
CA GLY A 45 -15.70 -7.27 -3.07
C GLY A 45 -15.39 -8.69 -2.61
N VAL A 46 -16.28 -9.25 -1.80
CA VAL A 46 -16.20 -10.61 -1.25
C VAL A 46 -16.09 -11.66 -2.37
N GLY A 47 -15.28 -12.69 -2.13
CA GLY A 47 -15.07 -13.80 -3.07
C GLY A 47 -14.60 -13.32 -4.44
N GLU A 48 -15.19 -13.91 -5.47
CA GLU A 48 -14.84 -13.69 -6.88
C GLU A 48 -15.45 -12.41 -7.49
N SER A 49 -15.91 -11.49 -6.64
CA SER A 49 -16.60 -10.29 -7.10
C SER A 49 -15.75 -9.51 -8.12
N ALA A 50 -16.38 -9.03 -9.19
CA ALA A 50 -15.72 -8.16 -10.16
C ALA A 50 -15.31 -6.79 -9.59
N LYS A 51 -15.77 -6.42 -8.39
CA LYS A 51 -15.55 -5.10 -7.81
C LYS A 51 -14.14 -4.97 -7.25
N ALA A 52 -13.42 -3.95 -7.71
CA ALA A 52 -12.23 -3.41 -7.04
C ALA A 52 -12.50 -1.95 -6.63
N THR A 53 -11.76 -1.45 -5.65
CA THR A 53 -11.87 -0.05 -5.19
C THR A 53 -10.56 0.70 -5.33
N ALA A 54 -10.67 2.00 -5.57
CA ALA A 54 -9.55 2.95 -5.54
C ALA A 54 -9.52 3.72 -4.22
N ARG A 55 -10.42 3.40 -3.27
CA ARG A 55 -10.52 4.12 -2.00
C ARG A 55 -9.32 3.81 -1.14
N THR A 56 -8.93 4.81 -0.37
CA THR A 56 -8.03 4.65 0.76
C THR A 56 -8.73 5.21 2.00
N ALA A 57 -8.34 4.72 3.16
CA ALA A 57 -8.85 5.18 4.43
C ALA A 57 -7.72 5.22 5.44
N ILE A 58 -7.60 6.32 6.18
CA ILE A 58 -6.53 6.52 7.16
C ILE A 58 -7.17 6.65 8.54
N VAL A 59 -6.64 5.95 9.53
CA VAL A 59 -6.98 6.11 10.94
C VAL A 59 -5.76 6.64 11.69
N ASP A 60 -6.01 7.61 12.57
CA ASP A 60 -5.07 8.04 13.58
C ASP A 60 -5.45 7.34 14.89
N LEU A 61 -4.54 6.50 15.40
CA LEU A 61 -4.78 5.69 16.59
C LEU A 61 -4.46 6.42 17.89
N ASP A 62 -3.83 7.60 17.83
CA ASP A 62 -3.55 8.45 18.99
C ASP A 62 -4.64 9.48 19.27
N GLY A 63 -5.57 9.65 18.32
CA GLY A 63 -6.75 10.48 18.53
C GLY A 63 -7.65 9.93 19.65
N PRO A 64 -8.40 10.81 20.36
CA PRO A 64 -9.29 10.40 21.46
C PRO A 64 -10.45 9.50 21.01
N ARG A 65 -10.73 9.43 19.70
CA ARG A 65 -11.73 8.56 19.07
C ARG A 65 -11.22 8.07 17.71
N PRO A 66 -10.40 7.01 17.66
CA PRO A 66 -9.85 6.50 16.41
C PRO A 66 -10.95 6.07 15.45
N ALA A 67 -10.94 6.63 14.24
CA ALA A 67 -11.88 6.27 13.18
C ALA A 67 -11.21 6.43 11.82
N PHE A 68 -11.53 5.51 10.90
CA PHE A 68 -11.10 5.61 9.51
C PHE A 68 -11.73 6.83 8.84
N ARG A 69 -10.90 7.67 8.24
CA ARG A 69 -11.30 8.81 7.42
C ARG A 69 -10.88 8.58 5.97
N PRO A 70 -11.69 8.99 4.97
CA PRO A 70 -11.27 8.89 3.57
C PRO A 70 -9.92 9.56 3.31
N GLY A 71 -9.02 8.85 2.66
CA GLY A 71 -7.76 9.38 2.15
C GLY A 71 -7.83 9.72 0.65
N PRO A 72 -6.71 10.11 0.03
CA PRO A 72 -6.65 10.29 -1.41
C PRO A 72 -6.90 8.96 -2.13
N ARG A 73 -7.55 9.00 -3.29
CA ARG A 73 -7.81 7.79 -4.06
C ARG A 73 -6.55 7.30 -4.74
N LEU A 74 -6.41 5.98 -4.85
CA LEU A 74 -5.49 5.38 -5.80
C LEU A 74 -5.85 5.88 -7.22
N PRO A 75 -4.87 6.17 -8.08
CA PRO A 75 -5.10 6.48 -9.49
C PRO A 75 -5.85 5.36 -10.25
N GLU A 76 -5.84 4.14 -9.72
CA GLU A 76 -6.50 2.99 -10.30
C GLU A 76 -7.16 2.12 -9.22
N LYS A 77 -8.31 1.52 -9.53
CA LYS A 77 -8.98 0.56 -8.62
C LYS A 77 -8.15 -0.71 -8.58
N SER A 78 -7.69 -1.13 -7.41
CA SER A 78 -6.76 -2.24 -7.28
C SER A 78 -7.20 -3.20 -6.19
N ARG A 79 -7.31 -4.49 -6.53
CA ARG A 79 -7.22 -5.61 -5.60
C ARG A 79 -5.76 -6.03 -5.49
N TYR A 80 -5.33 -6.48 -4.32
CA TYR A 80 -3.98 -7.00 -4.10
C TYR A 80 -2.81 -6.01 -4.40
N PRO A 81 -2.94 -4.68 -4.17
CA PRO A 81 -1.80 -3.79 -4.35
C PRO A 81 -0.72 -4.07 -3.30
N ASN A 82 0.53 -4.28 -3.71
CA ASN A 82 1.63 -4.32 -2.75
C ASN A 82 1.93 -2.92 -2.22
N SER A 83 2.34 -2.84 -0.95
CA SER A 83 2.54 -1.58 -0.25
C SER A 83 3.75 -1.68 0.68
N VAL A 84 4.75 -0.83 0.47
CA VAL A 84 6.03 -0.85 1.20
C VAL A 84 6.36 0.56 1.68
N ILE A 85 6.55 0.70 2.99
CA ILE A 85 7.09 1.92 3.59
C ILE A 85 8.56 2.05 3.15
N LEU A 86 8.94 3.21 2.63
CA LEU A 86 10.32 3.52 2.28
C LEU A 86 11.06 4.20 3.45
N PRO A 87 12.41 4.23 3.45
CA PRO A 87 13.20 4.84 4.53
C PRO A 87 12.94 6.34 4.75
N ASP A 88 12.47 7.06 3.73
CA ASP A 88 12.08 8.48 3.82
C ASP A 88 10.67 8.69 4.38
N GLY A 89 9.98 7.60 4.72
CA GLY A 89 8.64 7.57 5.26
C GLY A 89 7.51 7.77 4.27
N THR A 90 7.81 7.79 2.98
CA THR A 90 6.81 7.65 1.93
C THR A 90 6.35 6.20 1.80
N LEU A 91 5.20 5.99 1.14
CA LEU A 91 4.64 4.66 0.93
C LEU A 91 4.65 4.33 -0.58
N PHE A 92 5.53 3.41 -0.98
CA PHE A 92 5.52 2.85 -2.33
C PHE A 92 4.38 1.85 -2.47
N THR A 93 3.63 1.95 -3.57
CA THR A 93 2.60 0.96 -3.93
C THR A 93 2.77 0.53 -5.37
N THR A 94 2.57 -0.76 -5.66
CA THR A 94 2.71 -1.31 -7.01
C THR A 94 1.77 -2.48 -7.24
N GLY A 95 1.38 -2.67 -8.50
CA GLY A 95 0.68 -3.86 -8.95
C GLY A 95 -0.75 -3.97 -8.45
N GLY A 96 -1.17 -5.23 -8.27
CA GLY A 96 -2.54 -5.62 -8.09
C GLY A 96 -3.29 -5.76 -9.41
N SER A 97 -4.60 -5.91 -9.30
CA SER A 97 -5.48 -6.14 -10.45
C SER A 97 -6.78 -5.36 -10.36
N ARG A 98 -7.36 -5.03 -11.53
CA ARG A 98 -8.65 -4.33 -11.65
C ARG A 98 -9.85 -5.17 -11.18
N GLY A 99 -9.65 -6.46 -10.95
CA GLY A 99 -10.69 -7.44 -10.62
C GLY A 99 -10.11 -8.76 -10.14
N TYR A 100 -10.98 -9.70 -9.77
CA TYR A 100 -10.57 -11.03 -9.31
C TYR A 100 -9.74 -11.76 -10.41
N PRO A 101 -8.65 -12.47 -10.06
CA PRO A 101 -7.87 -13.24 -11.03
C PRO A 101 -8.79 -14.27 -11.71
N GLY A 102 -8.66 -14.50 -13.02
CA GLY A 102 -9.52 -15.45 -13.75
C GLY A 102 -10.74 -14.85 -14.44
N ARG A 103 -11.30 -13.73 -13.96
CA ARG A 103 -12.45 -13.11 -14.64
C ARG A 103 -12.07 -12.34 -15.91
N SER A 104 -10.80 -11.95 -16.05
CA SER A 104 -10.34 -11.09 -17.15
C SER A 104 -9.53 -11.82 -18.22
N ARG A 105 -9.63 -13.15 -18.33
CA ARG A 105 -8.82 -13.97 -19.27
C ARG A 105 -7.34 -13.53 -19.27
N GLY A 106 -6.75 -13.38 -18.08
CA GLY A 106 -5.35 -12.96 -17.90
C GLY A 106 -5.02 -11.46 -18.05
N GLY A 107 -5.99 -10.57 -18.28
CA GLY A 107 -5.72 -9.15 -18.62
C GLY A 107 -6.00 -8.07 -17.55
N SER A 108 -6.19 -8.41 -16.27
CA SER A 108 -6.58 -7.42 -15.24
C SER A 108 -5.43 -6.77 -14.50
N ASP A 109 -4.19 -7.20 -14.75
CA ASP A 109 -3.02 -6.70 -14.02
C ASP A 109 -2.79 -5.21 -14.23
N ILE A 110 -2.36 -4.57 -13.14
CA ILE A 110 -2.07 -3.16 -13.09
C ILE A 110 -0.56 -2.98 -13.21
N LEU A 111 -0.09 -2.51 -14.36
CA LEU A 111 1.31 -2.12 -14.57
C LEU A 111 1.54 -0.68 -14.15
N ARG A 112 1.29 -0.39 -12.88
CA ARG A 112 1.48 0.94 -12.28
C ARG A 112 2.14 0.81 -10.91
N ALA A 113 3.09 1.70 -10.68
CA ALA A 113 3.62 1.97 -9.36
C ALA A 113 3.55 3.47 -9.06
N GLN A 114 3.54 3.80 -7.76
CA GLN A 114 3.35 5.15 -7.27
C GLN A 114 3.82 5.27 -5.82
N ILE A 115 4.11 6.49 -5.40
CA ILE A 115 4.56 6.83 -4.06
C ILE A 115 3.51 7.74 -3.43
N TYR A 116 2.98 7.35 -2.28
CA TYR A 116 2.15 8.19 -1.44
C TYR A 116 3.03 9.03 -0.52
N HIS A 117 2.77 10.33 -0.49
CA HIS A 117 3.44 11.30 0.38
C HIS A 117 2.50 11.67 1.54
N PRO A 118 2.76 11.20 2.78
CA PRO A 118 1.88 11.47 3.92
C PRO A 118 1.72 12.95 4.26
N ALA A 119 2.79 13.74 4.10
CA ALA A 119 2.81 15.17 4.40
C ALA A 119 1.82 15.97 3.55
N THR A 120 1.76 15.69 2.25
CA THR A 120 0.88 16.39 1.29
C THR A 120 -0.42 15.63 1.02
N LYS A 121 -0.51 14.38 1.48
CA LYS A 121 -1.62 13.45 1.21
C LYS A 121 -1.86 13.27 -0.30
N THR A 122 -0.80 13.17 -1.08
CA THR A 122 -0.85 13.01 -2.55
C THR A 122 -0.08 11.78 -3.02
N PHE A 123 -0.38 11.33 -4.24
CA PHE A 123 0.37 10.29 -4.93
C PHE A 123 1.21 10.89 -6.07
N THR A 124 2.44 10.41 -6.22
CA THR A 124 3.31 10.67 -7.36
C THR A 124 3.53 9.38 -8.13
N ARG A 125 3.54 9.44 -9.47
CA ARG A 125 3.76 8.27 -10.32
C ARG A 125 5.23 7.82 -10.22
N ALA A 126 5.45 6.50 -10.12
CA ALA A 126 6.77 5.88 -10.23
C ALA A 126 6.89 5.09 -11.55
N ALA A 127 8.07 4.52 -11.80
CA ALA A 127 8.31 3.66 -12.96
C ALA A 127 7.31 2.49 -12.98
N ALA A 128 6.73 2.21 -14.15
CA ALA A 128 5.81 1.09 -14.29
C ALA A 128 6.55 -0.25 -14.13
N PRO A 129 5.99 -1.22 -13.39
CA PRO A 129 6.56 -2.56 -13.32
C PRO A 129 6.45 -3.25 -14.68
N ALA A 130 7.47 -4.03 -15.05
CA ALA A 130 7.45 -4.81 -16.29
C ALA A 130 6.60 -6.10 -16.19
N VAL A 131 6.35 -6.57 -14.97
CA VAL A 131 5.62 -7.82 -14.69
C VAL A 131 4.35 -7.49 -13.92
N GLY A 132 3.22 -7.98 -14.44
CA GLY A 132 1.92 -7.93 -13.77
C GLY A 132 1.91 -8.86 -12.56
N ARG A 133 1.37 -8.36 -11.44
CA ARG A 133 1.37 -9.07 -10.16
C ARG A 133 0.02 -8.88 -9.48
N ASN A 134 -0.73 -9.97 -9.26
CA ASN A 134 -2.05 -9.96 -8.60
C ASN A 134 -2.15 -10.79 -7.30
N TYR A 135 -3.01 -11.79 -7.21
CA TYR A 135 -3.12 -12.68 -6.04
C TYR A 135 -1.80 -13.42 -5.79
N HIS A 136 -1.49 -13.79 -4.53
CA HIS A 136 -0.22 -14.39 -4.12
C HIS A 136 1.05 -13.57 -4.48
N THR A 137 0.97 -12.25 -4.40
CA THR A 137 2.14 -11.37 -4.56
C THR A 137 2.62 -10.79 -3.25
N GLU A 138 3.88 -10.41 -3.21
CA GLU A 138 4.47 -9.68 -2.08
C GLU A 138 5.47 -8.63 -2.59
N ALA A 139 5.71 -7.62 -1.77
CA ALA A 139 6.84 -6.70 -1.96
C ALA A 139 7.56 -6.41 -0.63
N LEU A 140 8.90 -6.39 -0.69
CA LEU A 140 9.75 -6.24 0.48
C LEU A 140 10.75 -5.09 0.28
N LEU A 141 10.89 -4.26 1.32
CA LEU A 141 11.99 -3.30 1.42
C LEU A 141 13.28 -4.06 1.67
N LEU A 142 14.31 -3.78 0.87
CA LEU A 142 15.64 -4.33 1.04
C LEU A 142 16.52 -3.39 1.90
N PRO A 143 17.58 -3.90 2.55
CA PRO A 143 18.47 -3.10 3.39
C PRO A 143 19.15 -1.92 2.69
N ASP A 144 19.27 -1.96 1.37
CA ASP A 144 19.86 -0.90 0.54
C ASP A 144 18.84 0.13 0.02
N GLY A 145 17.59 0.05 0.49
CA GLY A 145 16.51 0.97 0.11
C GLY A 145 15.77 0.61 -1.19
N ARG A 146 16.18 -0.45 -1.91
CA ARG A 146 15.40 -0.96 -3.05
C ARG A 146 14.16 -1.73 -2.57
N VAL A 147 13.21 -1.94 -3.49
CA VAL A 147 12.02 -2.77 -3.25
C VAL A 147 12.05 -4.00 -4.16
N ALA A 148 12.02 -5.19 -3.59
CA ALA A 148 11.82 -6.43 -4.32
C ALA A 148 10.32 -6.73 -4.44
N ALA A 149 9.85 -7.15 -5.62
CA ALA A 149 8.46 -7.56 -5.84
C ALA A 149 8.42 -8.94 -6.53
N PHE A 150 7.67 -9.88 -5.98
CA PHE A 150 7.66 -11.28 -6.40
C PHE A 150 6.27 -11.94 -6.23
N GLY A 151 6.16 -13.19 -6.65
CA GLY A 151 4.90 -13.95 -6.65
C GLY A 151 3.99 -13.60 -7.82
N SER A 152 2.68 -13.69 -7.59
CA SER A 152 1.58 -13.70 -8.57
C SER A 152 1.13 -15.09 -8.96
N ASP A 153 -0.17 -15.32 -8.80
CA ASP A 153 -0.87 -16.57 -9.13
C ASP A 153 -2.16 -16.22 -9.87
N PRO A 154 -2.05 -15.82 -11.15
CA PRO A 154 -3.22 -15.56 -11.96
C PRO A 154 -3.96 -16.87 -12.21
N LEU A 155 -5.28 -16.90 -11.97
CA LEU A 155 -6.10 -18.00 -12.49
C LEU A 155 -5.97 -17.99 -14.03
N GLY A 156 -5.33 -19.03 -14.56
CA GLY A 156 -5.19 -19.27 -15.99
C GLY A 156 -6.54 -19.60 -16.65
N PRO A 157 -6.59 -19.66 -17.99
CA PRO A 157 -7.80 -20.02 -18.72
C PRO A 157 -8.30 -21.47 -18.50
N ASP A 158 -7.53 -22.36 -17.86
CA ASP A 158 -7.72 -23.81 -18.00
C ASP A 158 -8.07 -24.53 -16.69
N TRP A 159 -9.17 -24.16 -16.04
CA TRP A 159 -9.79 -24.97 -14.97
C TRP A 159 -11.02 -25.76 -15.43
N THR A 160 -11.21 -25.92 -16.75
CA THR A 160 -12.19 -26.84 -17.33
C THR A 160 -11.51 -27.70 -18.38
N ALA A 161 -11.04 -28.88 -17.99
CA ALA A 161 -10.82 -30.01 -18.87
C ALA A 161 -11.81 -31.11 -18.48
#